data_AF-A0A0D1A8Z9-F1
#
_entry.id   AF-A0A0D1A8Z9-F1
#
_cell.length_a   1.000
_cell.length_b   1.000
_cell.length_c   1.000
_cell.angle_alpha   90.00
_cell.angle_beta   90.00
_cell.angle_gamma   90.00
#
_symmetry.space_group_name_H-M   'P 1'
#
loop_
_entity.id
_entity.type
_entity.pdbx_description
1 polymer ?
#
loop_
_entity_poly.entity_id
_entity_poly.type
_entity_poly.pdbx_seq_one_letter_code
_entity_poly.pdbx_strand_id
1 'polypeptide(L)'
;MTSLLLPLAMENGAKIGILVGVLVFIVLFIKLIIGFIKFCFRHPIIFIGLLLCGGLGFAFNFLLAGVLIIAVLIGGLVTFILGGFGN
;
A
#
# COMPACT_ATOMS: atom_id res chain seq x y z
N MET A 1 7.32 19.77 -15.70
CA MET A 1 7.47 18.96 -16.94
C MET A 1 8.65 17.97 -16.88
N THR A 2 9.36 17.85 -15.76
CA THR A 2 10.50 16.92 -15.57
C THR A 2 10.08 15.54 -15.04
N SER A 3 8.85 15.38 -14.54
CA SER A 3 8.34 14.14 -13.95
C SER A 3 8.06 13.02 -14.96
N LEU A 4 7.85 13.34 -16.24
CA LEU A 4 7.61 12.36 -17.31
C LEU A 4 8.89 11.79 -17.93
N LEU A 5 10.06 12.36 -17.63
CA LEU A 5 11.36 11.90 -18.14
C LEU A 5 12.10 10.97 -17.17
N LEU A 6 11.67 10.90 -15.91
CA LEU A 6 12.22 9.98 -14.91
C LEU A 6 12.23 8.51 -15.39
N PRO A 7 11.17 7.97 -16.04
CA PRO A 7 11.15 6.58 -16.48
C PRO A 7 12.15 6.24 -17.60
N LEU A 8 12.64 7.25 -18.33
CA LEU A 8 13.60 7.09 -19.44
C LEU A 8 15.06 7.10 -18.96
N ALA A 9 15.33 7.70 -17.80
CA ALA A 9 16.67 7.76 -17.19
C ALA A 9 16.89 6.69 -16.10
N MET A 10 15.93 5.81 -15.86
CA MET A 10 16.03 4.76 -14.83
C MET A 10 16.81 3.54 -15.32
N GLU A 11 17.82 3.17 -14.54
CA GLU A 11 18.57 1.92 -14.66
C GLU A 11 17.63 0.71 -14.64
N ASN A 12 17.93 -0.35 -15.40
CA ASN A 12 17.05 -1.52 -15.56
C ASN A 12 16.57 -2.13 -14.24
N GLY A 13 17.42 -2.12 -13.20
CA GLY A 13 17.06 -2.60 -11.86
C GLY A 13 15.93 -1.80 -11.20
N ALA A 14 15.88 -0.49 -11.42
CA ALA A 14 14.86 0.36 -10.82
C ALA A 14 13.48 0.19 -11.48
N LYS A 15 13.45 -0.10 -12.79
CA LYS A 15 12.21 -0.49 -13.49
C LYS A 15 11.62 -1.79 -12.93
N ILE A 16 12.48 -2.79 -12.69
CA ILE A 16 12.07 -4.09 -12.13
C ILE A 16 11.57 -3.90 -10.68
N GLY A 17 12.27 -3.09 -9.88
CA GLY A 17 11.87 -2.77 -8.51
C GLY A 17 10.49 -2.10 -8.42
N ILE A 18 10.21 -1.12 -9.29
CA ILE A 18 8.88 -0.49 -9.35
C ILE A 18 7.81 -1.52 -9.74
N LEU A 19 8.07 -2.33 -10.77
CA LEU A 19 7.10 -3.32 -11.25
C LEU A 19 6.74 -4.32 -10.14
N VAL A 20 7.75 -4.85 -9.44
CA VAL A 20 7.54 -5.78 -8.32
C VAL A 20 6.81 -5.08 -7.17
N GLY A 21 7.18 -3.84 -6.85
CA GLY A 21 6.51 -3.05 -5.80
C GLY A 21 5.03 -2.82 -6.09
N VAL A 22 4.67 -2.48 -7.33
CA VAL A 22 3.28 -2.31 -7.77
C VAL A 22 2.51 -3.63 -7.67
N LEU A 23 3.12 -4.74 -8.08
CA LEU A 23 2.49 -6.05 -8.04
C LEU A 23 2.20 -6.48 -6.59
N VAL A 24 3.16 -6.32 -5.68
CA VAL A 24 2.99 -6.57 -4.25
C VAL A 24 1.92 -5.65 -3.64
N PHE A 25 1.91 -4.37 -4.03
CA PHE A 25 0.90 -3.42 -3.57
C PHE A 25 -0.51 -3.85 -3.98
N ILE A 26 -0.71 -4.26 -5.24
CA ILE A 26 -2.00 -4.76 -5.74
C ILE A 26 -2.46 -5.98 -4.94
N VAL A 27 -1.57 -6.94 -4.67
CA VAL A 27 -1.90 -8.13 -3.88
C VAL A 27 -2.29 -7.76 -2.45
N LEU A 28 -1.55 -6.88 -1.80
CA LEU A 28 -1.86 -6.40 -0.45
C LEU A 28 -3.19 -5.62 -0.42
N PHE A 29 -3.45 -4.82 -1.44
CA PHE A 29 -4.68 -4.04 -1.59
C PHE A 29 -5.91 -4.94 -1.76
N ILE A 30 -5.84 -5.96 -2.63
CA ILE A 30 -6.93 -6.93 -2.79
C ILE A 30 -7.20 -7.66 -1.47
N LYS A 31 -6.13 -8.06 -0.76
CA LYS A 31 -6.25 -8.74 0.54
C LYS A 31 -6.89 -7.84 1.60
N LEU A 32 -6.60 -6.53 1.57
CA LEU A 32 -7.21 -5.53 2.44
C LEU A 32 -8.72 -5.40 2.16
N ILE A 33 -9.13 -5.27 0.89
CA ILE A 33 -10.53 -5.19 0.48
C ILE A 33 -11.30 -6.42 0.96
N ILE A 34 -10.77 -7.63 0.71
CA ILE A 34 -11.41 -8.88 1.13
C ILE A 34 -11.51 -8.96 2.65
N GLY A 35 -10.47 -8.55 3.37
CA GLY A 35 -10.47 -8.47 4.84
C GLY A 35 -11.51 -7.49 5.37
N PHE A 36 -11.63 -6.32 4.74
CA PHE A 36 -12.59 -5.28 5.11
C PHE A 36 -14.03 -5.74 4.89
N ILE A 37 -14.31 -6.38 3.76
CA ILE A 37 -15.63 -6.95 3.46
C ILE A 37 -15.98 -8.04 4.50
N LYS A 38 -15.04 -8.96 4.80
CA LYS A 38 -15.25 -9.98 5.84
C LYS A 38 -15.49 -9.37 7.22
N PHE A 39 -14.80 -8.28 7.56
CA PHE A 39 -15.01 -7.54 8.80
C PHE A 39 -16.42 -6.93 8.87
N CYS A 40 -16.87 -6.32 7.79
CA CYS A 40 -18.23 -5.75 7.68
C CYS A 40 -19.31 -6.81 7.91
N PHE A 41 -19.13 -8.02 7.36
CA PHE A 41 -20.07 -9.13 7.57
C PHE A 41 -19.98 -9.78 8.96
N ARG A 42 -18.83 -9.72 9.62
CA ARG A 42 -18.61 -10.36 10.94
C ARG A 42 -19.10 -9.51 12.11
N HIS A 43 -19.17 -8.20 11.96
CA HIS A 43 -19.66 -7.29 13.00
C HIS A 43 -20.76 -6.34 12.46
N PRO A 44 -21.98 -6.87 12.24
CA PRO A 44 -23.07 -6.11 11.61
C PRO A 44 -23.49 -4.85 12.40
N ILE A 45 -23.31 -4.84 13.72
CA ILE A 45 -23.63 -3.69 14.58
C ILE A 45 -22.64 -2.54 14.37
N ILE A 46 -21.34 -2.84 14.29
CA ILE A 46 -20.28 -1.86 14.01
C ILE A 46 -20.43 -1.33 12.58
N PHE A 47 -20.81 -2.22 11.65
CA PHE A 47 -21.14 -1.85 10.28
C PHE A 47 -22.30 -0.85 10.21
N ILE A 48 -23.43 -1.10 10.90
CA ILE A 48 -24.57 -0.17 10.95
C ILE A 48 -24.15 1.19 11.54
N GLY A 49 -23.35 1.21 12.61
CA GLY A 49 -22.87 2.46 13.21
C GLY A 49 -21.94 3.24 12.29
N LEU A 50 -21.01 2.57 11.62
CA LEU A 50 -20.13 3.16 10.61
C LEU A 50 -20.89 3.57 9.34
N LEU A 51 -22.00 2.92 9.01
CA LEU A 51 -22.85 3.27 7.87
C LEU A 51 -23.65 4.54 8.16
N LEU A 52 -24.24 4.64 9.34
CA LEU A 52 -25.02 5.82 9.77
C LEU A 52 -24.15 7.06 9.97
N CYS A 53 -22.92 6.90 10.50
CA CYS A 53 -21.96 8.00 10.64
C CYS A 53 -21.08 8.23 9.38
N GLY A 54 -21.29 7.47 8.29
CA GLY A 54 -20.42 7.54 7.10
C GLY A 54 -18.96 7.13 7.31
N GLY A 55 -18.62 6.57 8.46
CA GLY A 55 -17.26 6.21 8.88
C GLY A 55 -16.67 4.97 8.18
N LEU A 56 -17.46 4.23 7.40
CA LEU A 56 -16.98 3.07 6.63
C LEU A 56 -15.84 3.46 5.67
N GLY A 57 -15.99 4.59 4.97
CA GLY A 57 -14.93 5.11 4.11
C GLY A 57 -13.69 5.55 4.89
N PHE A 58 -13.89 6.12 6.09
CA PHE A 58 -12.80 6.55 6.96
C PHE A 58 -11.98 5.37 7.50
N ALA A 59 -12.66 4.33 7.98
CA ALA A 59 -12.01 3.11 8.46
C ALA A 59 -11.21 2.41 7.34
N PHE A 60 -11.78 2.35 6.13
CA PHE A 60 -11.09 1.81 4.97
C PHE A 60 -9.84 2.63 4.60
N ASN A 61 -9.95 3.96 4.59
CA ASN A 61 -8.84 4.85 4.24
C ASN A 61 -7.73 4.81 5.31
N PHE A 62 -8.08 4.68 6.59
CA PHE A 62 -7.11 4.47 7.67
C PHE A 62 -6.34 3.16 7.52
N LEU A 63 -7.05 2.05 7.21
CA LEU A 63 -6.45 0.75 6.94
C LEU A 63 -5.54 0.79 5.70
N LEU A 64 -5.98 1.47 4.64
CA LEU A 64 -5.19 1.69 3.43
C LEU A 64 -3.90 2.46 3.73
N ALA A 65 -4.01 3.57 4.45
CA ALA A 65 -2.87 4.38 4.86
C ALA A 65 -1.86 3.57 5.69
N GLY A 66 -2.35 2.73 6.61
CA GLY A 66 -1.50 1.81 7.38
C GLY A 66 -0.72 0.84 6.49
N VAL A 67 -1.36 0.20 5.51
CA VAL A 67 -0.69 -0.70 4.56
C VAL A 67 0.34 0.03 3.70
N LEU A 68 0.01 1.24 3.22
CA LEU A 68 0.93 2.07 2.45
C LEU A 68 2.17 2.45 3.27
N ILE A 69 2.00 2.88 4.52
CA ILE A 69 3.09 3.26 5.42
C ILE A 69 4.01 2.06 5.67
N ILE A 70 3.44 0.88 5.94
CA ILE A 70 4.21 -0.36 6.14
C ILE A 70 4.99 -0.72 4.87
N ALA A 71 4.37 -0.62 3.70
CA ALA A 71 5.04 -0.89 2.43
C ALA A 71 6.22 0.05 2.18
N VAL A 72 6.06 1.34 2.47
CA VAL A 72 7.14 2.34 2.35
C VAL A 72 8.24 2.12 3.38
N LEU A 73 7.91 1.81 4.63
CA LEU A 73 8.89 1.53 5.67
C LEU A 73 9.73 0.30 5.33
N ILE A 74 9.10 -0.79 4.89
CA ILE A 74 9.80 -2.01 4.50
C ILE A 74 10.65 -1.77 3.24
N GLY A 75 10.09 -1.12 2.21
CA GLY A 75 10.83 -0.79 0.99
C GLY A 75 12.03 0.12 1.25
N GLY A 76 11.83 1.17 2.06
CA GLY A 76 12.89 2.09 2.48
C GLY A 76 13.96 1.40 3.31
N LEU A 77 13.57 0.53 4.26
CA LEU A 77 14.49 -0.25 5.08
C LEU A 77 15.36 -1.20 4.23
N VAL A 78 14.75 -1.91 3.27
CA VAL A 78 15.48 -2.81 2.35
C VAL A 78 16.49 -2.03 1.51
N THR A 79 16.09 -0.86 1.01
CA THR A 79 16.96 0.01 0.21
C THR A 79 18.10 0.60 1.05
N PHE A 80 17.83 0.93 2.32
CA PHE A 80 18.83 1.41 3.27
C PHE A 80 19.87 0.33 3.60
N ILE A 81 19.43 -0.91 3.84
CA ILE A 81 20.32 -2.04 4.13
C ILE A 81 21.18 -2.39 2.89
N LEU A 82 20.58 -2.46 1.70
CA LEU A 82 21.30 -2.77 0.47
C LEU A 82 22.23 -1.65 0.03
N GLY A 83 21.85 -0.38 0.24
CA GLY A 83 22.70 0.79 -0.03
C GLY A 83 23.87 0.94 0.94
N GLY A 84 23.77 0.36 2.14
CA GLY A 84 24.87 0.30 3.11
C GLY A 84 25.91 -0.79 2.83
N PHE A 85 25.60 -1.77 1.97
CA PHE A 85 26.52 -2.87 1.62
C PHE A 85 27.56 -2.50 0.55
N GLY A 86 27.57 -1.24 0.10
CA GLY A 86 28.44 -0.70 -0.95
C GLY A 86 29.47 0.33 -0.48
N ASN A 87 29.70 0.48 0.84
CA ASN A 87 30.93 1.10 1.36
C ASN A 87 31.88 0.03 1.86
#